data_AF-A0A8K0CQH9-F1
#
_entry.id   AF-A0A8K0CQH9-F1
#
_cell.length_a   1.000
_cell.length_b   1.000
_cell.length_c   1.000
_cell.angle_alpha   90.00
_cell.angle_beta   90.00
_cell.angle_gamma   90.00
#
_symmetry.space_group_name_H-M   'P 1'
#
loop_
_entity.id
_entity.type
_entity.pdbx_description
1 polymer ?
#
loop_
_entity_poly.entity_id
_entity_poly.type
_entity_poly.pdbx_seq_one_letter_code
_entity_poly.pdbx_strand_id
1 'polypeptide(L)'
;MQVEEEEILVGTSTSVETEPPRPQINLSDDPDPLPAVVLGSEPWHSQVPADWVPIIARDSQRQRKQTSQPPFSDAYLSGMPSKRRKIVASSKPQGSLPQVITESVRRAVTATGLTNVAPLDVVSQAAGADINIQSAYRDLLRSSVQSGLRDNEDFTPERFPNASNYFNNRPQ
;
A
#
# COMPACT_ATOMS: atom_id res chain seq x y z
N MET A 1 -11.08 32.32 -68.60
CA MET A 1 -11.96 32.20 -67.43
C MET A 1 -11.65 30.85 -66.80
N GLN A 2 -10.67 30.84 -65.90
CA GLN A 2 -10.37 29.70 -65.04
C GLN A 2 -11.43 29.71 -63.93
N VAL A 3 -12.08 28.56 -63.73
CA VAL A 3 -12.95 28.33 -62.57
C VAL A 3 -12.34 27.14 -61.83
N GLU A 4 -11.91 27.44 -60.61
CA GLU A 4 -11.37 26.51 -59.61
C GLU A 4 -12.50 25.59 -59.13
N GLU A 5 -12.27 24.28 -59.14
CA GLU A 5 -13.08 23.33 -58.37
C GLU A 5 -12.36 23.03 -57.06
N GLU A 6 -12.92 23.57 -55.98
CA GLU A 6 -12.52 23.40 -54.60
C GLU A 6 -13.02 22.02 -54.12
N GLU A 7 -12.12 21.02 -54.07
CA GLU A 7 -12.43 19.72 -53.48
C GLU A 7 -12.18 19.76 -51.97
N ILE A 8 -13.27 19.73 -51.21
CA ILE A 8 -13.32 19.88 -49.76
C ILE A 8 -12.83 18.58 -49.12
N LEU A 9 -11.57 18.55 -48.66
CA LEU A 9 -10.99 17.42 -47.94
C LEU A 9 -11.59 17.34 -46.52
N VAL A 10 -12.60 16.49 -46.34
CA VAL A 10 -13.15 16.13 -45.02
C VAL A 10 -12.12 15.27 -44.27
N GLY A 11 -11.30 15.92 -43.46
CA GLY A 11 -10.39 15.28 -42.52
C GLY A 11 -11.17 14.54 -41.44
N THR A 12 -11.24 13.21 -41.55
CA THR A 12 -11.76 12.37 -40.47
C THR A 12 -10.61 12.08 -39.50
N SER A 13 -10.47 12.91 -38.47
CA SER A 13 -9.52 12.67 -37.38
C SER A 13 -10.03 11.54 -36.47
N THR A 14 -9.69 10.31 -36.81
CA THR A 14 -9.78 9.17 -35.87
C THR A 14 -8.70 9.37 -34.81
N SER A 15 -9.09 9.86 -33.64
CA SER A 15 -8.24 9.81 -32.44
C SER A 15 -8.07 8.34 -32.05
N VAL A 16 -6.89 7.79 -32.31
CA VAL A 16 -6.48 6.50 -31.76
C VAL A 16 -6.15 6.75 -30.30
N GLU A 17 -7.10 6.42 -29.42
CA GLU A 17 -6.87 6.36 -27.98
C GLU A 17 -5.94 5.17 -27.71
N THR A 18 -4.66 5.47 -27.47
CA THR A 18 -3.62 4.49 -27.20
C THR A 18 -3.88 3.87 -25.81
N GLU A 19 -4.58 2.73 -25.76
CA GLU A 19 -4.60 1.89 -24.57
C GLU A 19 -3.14 1.58 -24.19
N PRO A 20 -2.71 1.83 -22.94
CA PRO A 20 -1.35 1.49 -22.52
C PRO A 20 -1.14 -0.02 -22.75
N PRO A 21 0.04 -0.44 -23.24
CA PRO A 21 0.30 -1.84 -23.52
C PRO A 21 0.09 -2.64 -22.24
N ARG A 22 -0.87 -3.57 -22.27
CA ARG A 22 -1.05 -4.52 -21.18
C ARG A 22 0.28 -5.26 -20.99
N PRO A 23 0.82 -5.37 -19.77
CA PRO A 23 2.03 -6.14 -19.53
C PRO A 23 1.76 -7.58 -20.00
N GLN A 24 2.45 -8.02 -21.05
CA GLN A 24 2.41 -9.40 -21.46
C GLN A 24 3.17 -10.20 -20.39
N ILE A 25 2.44 -11.03 -19.65
CA ILE A 25 3.03 -11.90 -18.62
C ILE A 25 3.82 -12.98 -19.36
N ASN A 26 5.10 -12.74 -19.60
CA ASN A 26 6.02 -13.77 -20.08
C ASN A 26 6.30 -14.74 -18.94
N LEU A 27 5.58 -15.88 -18.90
CA LEU A 27 5.83 -16.95 -17.93
C LEU A 27 7.26 -17.52 -18.00
N SER A 28 7.96 -17.29 -19.12
CA SER A 28 9.33 -17.72 -19.35
C SER A 28 10.40 -16.90 -18.60
N ASP A 29 10.02 -15.77 -18.00
CA ASP A 29 10.94 -14.90 -17.24
C ASP A 29 10.88 -15.16 -15.72
N ASP A 30 10.16 -16.21 -15.31
CA ASP A 30 10.03 -16.60 -13.91
C ASP A 30 11.31 -17.35 -13.47
N PRO A 31 12.06 -16.85 -12.47
CA PRO A 31 13.37 -17.40 -12.11
C PRO A 31 13.28 -18.81 -11.50
N ASP A 32 12.10 -19.24 -11.04
CA ASP A 32 11.93 -20.57 -10.45
C ASP A 32 11.29 -21.54 -11.45
N PRO A 33 11.97 -22.66 -11.77
CA PRO A 33 11.44 -23.67 -12.68
C PRO A 33 10.16 -24.30 -12.13
N LEU A 34 9.27 -24.70 -13.02
CA LEU A 34 8.04 -25.39 -12.63
C LEU A 34 8.39 -26.73 -11.95
N PRO A 35 7.75 -27.06 -10.81
CA PRO A 35 7.98 -28.32 -10.15
C PRO A 35 7.49 -29.48 -11.01
N ALA A 36 8.20 -30.61 -10.95
CA ALA A 36 7.71 -31.86 -11.54
C ALA A 36 6.50 -32.35 -10.72
N VAL A 37 5.29 -32.26 -11.29
CA VAL A 37 4.06 -32.71 -10.66
C VAL A 37 3.53 -33.96 -11.38
N VAL A 38 3.20 -34.99 -10.61
CA VAL A 38 2.51 -36.18 -11.11
C VAL A 38 1.01 -35.87 -11.16
N LEU A 39 0.45 -35.74 -12.36
CA LEU A 39 -0.98 -35.48 -12.54
C LEU A 39 -1.81 -36.58 -11.85
N GLY A 40 -2.81 -36.16 -11.08
CA GLY A 40 -3.64 -37.06 -10.27
C GLY A 40 -3.10 -37.39 -8.87
N SER A 41 -1.92 -36.92 -8.46
CA SER A 41 -1.44 -37.12 -7.09
C SER A 41 -2.25 -36.37 -6.03
N GLU A 42 -2.83 -35.21 -6.36
CA GLU A 42 -3.73 -34.47 -5.48
C GLU A 42 -5.15 -34.36 -6.08
N PRO A 43 -6.22 -34.37 -5.27
CA PRO A 43 -7.60 -34.36 -5.77
C PRO A 43 -7.96 -33.16 -6.65
N TRP A 44 -7.32 -32.01 -6.44
CA TRP A 44 -7.58 -30.79 -7.20
C TRP A 44 -6.97 -30.82 -8.62
N HIS A 45 -6.01 -31.72 -8.90
CA HIS A 45 -5.37 -31.83 -10.22
C HIS A 45 -6.36 -32.12 -11.35
N SER A 46 -7.47 -32.80 -11.03
CA SER A 46 -8.52 -33.14 -11.99
C SER A 46 -9.53 -32.02 -12.25
N GLN A 47 -9.51 -30.97 -11.42
CA GLN A 47 -10.49 -29.87 -11.46
C GLN A 47 -10.02 -28.68 -12.28
N VAL A 48 -8.74 -28.68 -12.69
CA VAL A 48 -8.11 -27.62 -13.47
C VAL A 48 -7.42 -28.22 -14.71
N PRO A 49 -7.15 -27.43 -15.76
CA PRO A 49 -6.33 -27.87 -16.88
C PRO A 49 -4.97 -28.41 -16.41
N ALA A 50 -4.49 -29.49 -17.02
CA ALA A 50 -3.23 -30.15 -16.65
C ALA A 50 -2.03 -29.18 -16.66
N ASP A 51 -2.02 -28.25 -17.61
CA ASP A 51 -0.94 -27.26 -17.76
C ASP A 51 -0.89 -26.25 -16.60
N TRP A 52 -1.98 -26.09 -15.85
CA TRP A 52 -2.04 -25.22 -14.67
C TRP A 52 -1.53 -25.89 -13.40
N VAL A 53 -1.49 -27.23 -13.39
CA VAL A 53 -1.09 -27.99 -12.19
C VAL A 53 0.32 -27.64 -11.72
N PRO A 54 1.36 -27.63 -12.58
CA PRO A 54 2.70 -27.22 -12.15
C PRO A 54 2.77 -25.76 -11.67
N ILE A 55 1.97 -24.87 -12.27
CA ILE A 55 1.92 -23.44 -11.93
C ILE A 55 1.30 -23.26 -10.54
N ILE A 56 0.13 -23.86 -10.29
CA ILE A 56 -0.57 -23.79 -9.00
C ILE A 56 0.27 -24.45 -7.89
N ALA A 57 0.94 -25.56 -8.18
CA ALA A 57 1.83 -26.23 -7.22
C ALA A 57 2.99 -25.32 -6.82
N ARG A 58 3.62 -24.63 -7.78
CA ARG A 58 4.66 -23.64 -7.51
C ARG A 58 4.12 -22.47 -6.69
N ASP A 59 2.99 -21.91 -7.09
CA ASP A 59 2.39 -20.75 -6.43
C ASP A 59 1.96 -21.08 -4.99
N SER A 60 1.48 -22.30 -4.73
CA SER A 60 1.20 -22.78 -3.37
C SER A 60 2.46 -22.81 -2.51
N GLN A 61 3.59 -23.29 -3.05
CA GLN A 61 4.88 -23.27 -2.35
C GLN A 61 5.39 -21.84 -2.12
N ARG A 62 5.19 -20.93 -3.08
CA ARG A 62 5.52 -19.50 -2.95
C ARG A 62 4.68 -18.84 -1.85
N GLN A 63 3.37 -19.05 -1.86
CA GLN A 63 2.42 -18.48 -0.88
C GLN A 63 2.75 -18.92 0.55
N ARG A 64 3.25 -20.16 0.75
CA ARG A 64 3.71 -20.63 2.07
C ARG A 64 4.91 -19.84 2.62
N LYS A 65 5.74 -19.26 1.74
CA LYS A 65 6.91 -18.44 2.09
C LYS A 65 6.62 -16.94 2.02
N GLN A 66 5.40 -16.55 1.65
CA GLN A 66 5.05 -15.16 1.44
C GLN A 66 5.06 -14.41 2.77
N THR A 67 5.73 -13.24 2.77
CA THR A 67 5.74 -12.35 3.92
C THR A 67 4.34 -11.76 4.16
N SER A 68 4.06 -11.36 5.40
CA SER A 68 2.81 -10.68 5.71
C SER A 68 2.67 -9.44 4.82
N GLN A 69 1.53 -9.34 4.14
CA GLN A 69 1.22 -8.21 3.26
C GLN A 69 1.31 -6.90 4.06
N PRO A 70 2.11 -5.91 3.61
CA PRO A 70 2.13 -4.59 4.23
C PRO A 70 0.78 -3.87 4.03
N PRO A 71 0.48 -2.85 4.85
CA PRO A 71 -0.73 -2.05 4.71
C PRO A 71 -0.91 -1.51 3.28
N PHE A 72 -2.13 -1.65 2.75
CA PHE A 72 -2.43 -1.15 1.41
C PHE A 72 -2.39 0.38 1.34
N SER A 73 -1.96 0.89 0.18
CA SER A 73 -1.97 2.32 -0.11
C SER A 73 -3.40 2.88 -0.17
N ASP A 74 -3.56 4.18 0.05
CA ASP A 74 -4.86 4.85 -0.03
C ASP A 74 -5.46 4.77 -1.45
N ALA A 75 -4.62 4.76 -2.48
CA ALA A 75 -5.06 4.54 -3.87
C ALA A 75 -5.73 3.17 -4.03
N TYR A 76 -5.15 2.10 -3.49
CA TYR A 76 -5.77 0.77 -3.52
C TYR A 76 -7.06 0.72 -2.69
N LEU A 77 -7.06 1.31 -1.50
CA LEU A 77 -8.24 1.35 -0.63
C LEU A 77 -9.41 2.14 -1.25
N SER A 78 -9.11 3.12 -2.12
CA SER A 78 -10.13 3.92 -2.81
C SER A 78 -10.99 3.09 -3.79
N GLY A 79 -10.43 2.01 -4.35
CA GLY A 79 -11.17 1.06 -5.19
C GLY A 79 -11.96 0.01 -4.39
N MET A 80 -11.68 -0.15 -3.10
CA MET A 80 -12.38 -1.13 -2.26
C MET A 80 -13.78 -0.65 -1.87
N PRO A 81 -14.76 -1.58 -1.71
CA PRO A 81 -16.09 -1.24 -1.22
C PRO A 81 -16.06 -0.44 0.09
N SER A 82 -16.99 0.51 0.25
CA SER A 82 -17.01 1.45 1.38
C SER A 82 -16.96 0.76 2.75
N LYS A 83 -17.61 -0.40 2.90
CA LYS A 83 -17.56 -1.19 4.15
C LYS A 83 -16.14 -1.66 4.47
N ARG A 84 -15.42 -2.23 3.48
CA ARG A 84 -14.04 -2.67 3.67
C ARG A 84 -13.13 -1.48 3.92
N ARG A 85 -13.33 -0.38 3.18
CA ARG A 85 -12.56 0.86 3.34
C ARG A 85 -12.69 1.42 4.76
N LYS A 86 -13.92 1.44 5.31
CA LYS A 86 -14.19 1.89 6.68
C LYS A 86 -13.49 1.03 7.74
N ILE A 87 -13.52 -0.30 7.58
CA ILE A 87 -12.85 -1.21 8.52
C ILE A 87 -11.33 -0.96 8.49
N VAL A 88 -10.73 -0.90 7.30
CA VAL A 88 -9.27 -0.65 7.18
C VAL A 88 -8.90 0.75 7.66
N ALA A 89 -9.72 1.76 7.40
CA ALA A 89 -9.46 3.12 7.86
C ALA A 89 -9.69 3.30 9.38
N SER A 90 -10.54 2.47 10.01
CA SER A 90 -10.83 2.58 11.44
C SER A 90 -9.65 2.26 12.35
N SER A 91 -8.63 1.56 11.85
CA SER A 91 -7.39 1.30 12.59
C SER A 91 -6.43 2.49 12.56
N LYS A 92 -6.63 3.46 11.65
CA LYS A 92 -5.79 4.66 11.55
C LYS A 92 -6.01 5.53 12.78
N PRO A 93 -4.94 6.06 13.42
CA PRO A 93 -5.09 6.94 14.57
C PRO A 93 -5.96 8.14 14.21
N GLN A 94 -6.99 8.41 15.01
CA GLN A 94 -7.92 9.53 14.83
C GLN A 94 -7.80 10.50 16.00
N GLY A 95 -8.03 11.78 15.74
CA GLY A 95 -8.06 12.83 16.77
C GLY A 95 -6.78 13.66 16.86
N SER A 96 -6.65 14.39 17.96
CA SER A 96 -5.48 15.24 18.24
C SER A 96 -4.26 14.41 18.67
N LEU A 97 -3.07 14.99 18.56
CA LEU A 97 -1.82 14.33 18.98
C LEU A 97 -1.87 13.78 20.43
N PRO A 98 -2.35 14.54 21.43
CA PRO A 98 -2.55 14.01 22.79
C PRO A 98 -3.45 12.77 22.85
N GLN A 99 -4.54 12.74 22.07
CA GLN A 99 -5.46 11.60 22.03
C GLN A 99 -4.80 10.36 21.41
N VAL A 100 -4.02 10.55 20.34
CA VAL A 100 -3.26 9.46 19.71
C VAL A 100 -2.23 8.87 20.66
N ILE A 101 -1.51 9.71 21.41
CA ILE A 101 -0.54 9.27 22.43
C ILE A 101 -1.25 8.51 23.56
N THR A 102 -2.36 9.04 24.05
CA THR A 102 -3.17 8.40 25.10
C THR A 102 -3.61 7.00 24.67
N GLU A 103 -4.20 6.89 23.47
CA GLU A 103 -4.70 5.61 22.95
C GLU A 103 -3.56 4.64 22.61
N SER A 104 -2.42 5.12 22.10
CA SER A 104 -1.28 4.26 21.79
C SER A 104 -0.65 3.68 23.05
N VAL A 105 -0.48 4.48 24.10
CA VAL A 105 -0.02 4.03 25.42
C VAL A 105 -1.01 3.03 26.01
N ARG A 106 -2.32 3.33 25.93
CA ARG A 106 -3.37 2.43 26.41
C ARG A 106 -3.32 1.06 25.73
N ARG A 107 -3.19 1.03 24.40
CA ARG A 107 -3.05 -0.21 23.62
C ARG A 107 -1.77 -0.96 23.96
N ALA A 108 -0.64 -0.27 24.08
CA ALA A 108 0.65 -0.89 24.40
C ALA A 108 0.65 -1.54 25.79
N VAL A 109 0.11 -0.87 26.80
CA VAL A 109 0.02 -1.41 28.17
C VAL A 109 -0.96 -2.59 28.24
N THR A 110 -2.06 -2.54 27.48
CA THR A 110 -3.01 -3.65 27.39
C THR A 110 -2.36 -4.88 26.73
N ALA A 111 -1.59 -4.67 25.66
CA ALA A 111 -0.92 -5.75 24.93
C ALA A 111 0.18 -6.45 25.76
N THR A 112 0.80 -5.75 26.71
CA THR A 112 1.82 -6.31 27.61
C THR A 112 1.25 -6.95 28.87
N GLY A 113 -0.06 -6.80 29.15
CA GLY A 113 -0.70 -7.34 30.35
C GLY A 113 -0.32 -6.62 31.66
N LEU A 114 0.28 -5.42 31.58
CA LEU A 114 0.76 -4.64 32.74
C LEU A 114 -0.32 -3.82 33.46
N THR A 115 -1.60 -4.12 33.22
CA THR A 115 -2.75 -3.33 33.73
C THR A 115 -2.85 -3.26 35.26
N ASN A 116 -2.11 -4.09 35.98
CA ASN A 116 -2.18 -4.21 37.45
C ASN A 116 -1.20 -3.29 38.18
N VAL A 117 -0.26 -2.64 37.46
CA VAL A 117 0.83 -1.87 38.08
C VAL A 117 0.43 -0.41 38.36
N ALA A 118 -0.45 0.17 37.55
CA ALA A 118 -0.95 1.52 37.73
C ALA A 118 -2.32 1.69 37.05
N PRO A 119 -3.16 2.65 37.48
CA PRO A 119 -4.39 2.97 36.78
C PRO A 119 -4.09 3.39 35.33
N LEU A 120 -4.50 2.56 34.38
CA LEU A 120 -4.21 2.72 32.95
C LEU A 120 -4.65 4.10 32.41
N ASP A 121 -5.80 4.59 32.87
CA ASP A 121 -6.32 5.89 32.46
C ASP A 121 -5.44 7.04 32.95
N VAL A 122 -4.87 6.95 34.16
CA VAL A 122 -4.00 8.00 34.70
C VAL A 122 -2.69 8.07 33.91
N VAL A 123 -2.08 6.92 33.63
CA VAL A 123 -0.81 6.85 32.90
C VAL A 123 -0.97 7.32 31.46
N SER A 124 -2.03 6.86 30.77
CA SER A 124 -2.27 7.23 29.38
C SER A 124 -2.61 8.71 29.22
N GLN A 125 -3.44 9.28 30.12
CA GLN A 125 -3.76 10.71 30.08
C GLN A 125 -2.56 11.59 30.44
N ALA A 126 -1.76 11.20 31.43
CA ALA A 126 -0.53 11.90 31.77
C ALA A 126 0.44 11.91 30.59
N ALA A 127 0.60 10.78 29.90
CA ALA A 127 1.45 10.68 28.72
C ALA A 127 0.94 11.58 27.57
N GLY A 128 -0.38 11.64 27.36
CA GLY A 128 -0.99 12.52 26.37
C GLY A 128 -0.81 14.01 26.68
N ALA A 129 -0.83 14.39 27.96
CA ALA A 129 -0.72 15.78 28.40
C ALA A 129 0.73 16.31 28.47
N ASP A 130 1.73 15.43 28.56
CA ASP A 130 3.14 15.83 28.66
C ASP A 130 3.67 16.40 27.34
N ILE A 131 4.14 17.65 27.39
CA ILE A 131 4.68 18.36 26.23
C ILE A 131 5.97 17.73 25.69
N ASN A 132 6.80 17.14 26.56
CA ASN A 132 8.06 16.51 26.16
C ASN A 132 7.78 15.21 25.39
N ILE A 133 6.76 14.47 25.80
CA ILE A 133 6.32 13.26 25.09
C ILE A 133 5.72 13.65 23.73
N GLN A 134 4.90 14.70 23.69
CA GLN A 134 4.35 15.20 22.43
C GLN A 134 5.43 15.68 21.46
N SER A 135 6.45 16.42 21.92
CA SER A 135 7.55 16.88 21.07
C SER A 135 8.39 15.71 20.57
N ALA A 136 8.80 14.82 21.47
CA ALA A 136 9.55 13.61 21.12
C ALA A 136 8.81 12.73 20.12
N TYR A 137 7.49 12.57 20.27
CA TYR A 137 6.66 11.82 19.32
C TYR A 137 6.65 12.47 17.92
N ARG A 138 6.54 13.82 17.84
CA ARG A 138 6.58 14.54 16.57
C ARG A 138 7.93 14.39 15.87
N ASP A 139 9.02 14.48 16.63
CA ASP A 139 10.37 14.34 16.09
C ASP A 139 10.63 12.91 15.61
N LEU A 140 10.17 11.90 16.37
CA LEU A 140 10.22 10.50 15.96
C LEU A 140 9.41 10.24 14.70
N LEU A 141 8.18 10.77 14.61
CA LEU A 141 7.34 10.62 13.43
C LEU A 141 8.02 11.24 12.21
N ARG A 142 8.59 12.44 12.36
CA ARG A 142 9.28 13.11 11.26
C ARG A 142 10.52 12.35 10.81
N SER A 143 11.37 11.89 11.73
CA SER A 143 12.58 11.14 11.38
C SER A 143 12.25 9.80 10.73
N SER A 144 11.23 9.10 11.23
CA SER A 144 10.74 7.84 10.65
C SER A 144 10.21 8.03 9.23
N VAL A 145 9.38 9.06 9.00
CA VAL A 145 8.86 9.35 7.66
C VAL A 145 9.97 9.80 6.73
N GLN A 146 10.89 10.66 7.16
CA GLN A 146 12.04 11.07 6.36
C GLN A 146 12.90 9.88 5.93
N SER A 147 13.20 8.95 6.84
CA SER A 147 13.92 7.72 6.50
C SER A 147 13.14 6.91 5.46
N GLY A 148 11.85 6.69 5.70
CA GLY A 148 10.99 5.94 4.79
C GLY A 148 10.89 6.57 3.40
N LEU A 149 10.86 7.90 3.29
CA LEU A 149 10.83 8.60 2.00
C LEU A 149 12.16 8.48 1.24
N ARG A 150 13.29 8.40 1.94
CA ARG A 150 14.61 8.25 1.31
C ARG A 150 14.81 6.84 0.75
N ASP A 151 14.25 5.84 1.41
CA ASP A 151 14.39 4.44 1.02
C ASP A 151 13.32 3.97 0.01
N ASN A 152 12.36 4.85 -0.34
CA ASN A 152 11.24 4.52 -1.21
C ASN A 152 11.53 4.86 -2.68
N GLU A 153 11.67 3.84 -3.53
CA GLU A 153 11.93 4.00 -4.97
C GLU A 153 10.85 4.78 -5.71
N ASP A 154 9.59 4.70 -5.26
CA ASP A 154 8.46 5.38 -5.90
C ASP A 154 8.34 6.87 -5.51
N PHE A 155 9.11 7.32 -4.50
CA PHE A 155 9.07 8.70 -4.03
C PHE A 155 10.06 9.58 -4.79
N THR A 156 9.52 10.56 -5.50
CA THR A 156 10.31 11.66 -6.07
C THR A 156 9.77 13.03 -5.62
N PRO A 157 10.65 13.98 -5.25
CA PRO A 157 10.23 15.32 -4.83
C PRO A 157 9.35 16.04 -5.86
N GLU A 158 9.56 15.78 -7.14
CA GLU A 158 8.83 16.36 -8.27
C GLU A 158 7.39 15.84 -8.34
N ARG A 159 7.18 14.55 -8.02
CA ARG A 159 5.86 13.93 -8.01
C ARG A 159 5.08 14.23 -6.73
N PHE A 160 5.78 14.46 -5.62
CA PHE A 160 5.19 14.69 -4.29
C PHE A 160 5.72 15.98 -3.62
N PRO A 161 5.50 17.16 -4.22
CA PRO A 161 6.09 18.42 -3.75
C PRO A 161 5.63 18.79 -2.33
N ASN A 162 4.36 18.52 -1.99
CA ASN A 162 3.81 18.82 -0.66
C ASN A 162 4.49 17.99 0.45
N ALA A 163 4.70 16.70 0.21
CA ALA A 163 5.36 15.81 1.16
C ALA A 163 6.83 16.20 1.31
N SER A 164 7.53 16.43 0.20
CA SER A 164 8.91 16.91 0.20
C SER A 164 9.05 18.20 1.01
N ASN A 165 8.21 19.21 0.76
CA ASN A 165 8.26 20.47 1.50
C ASN A 165 7.99 20.28 2.99
N TYR A 166 7.00 19.47 3.37
CA TYR A 166 6.65 19.28 4.78
C TYR A 166 7.73 18.53 5.57
N PHE A 167 8.34 17.50 4.98
CA PHE A 167 9.31 16.67 5.66
C PHE A 167 10.75 17.17 5.49
N ASN A 168 11.11 17.81 4.39
CA ASN A 168 12.49 18.28 4.15
C ASN A 168 12.74 19.71 4.63
N ASN A 169 11.73 20.58 4.66
CA ASN A 169 11.91 21.92 5.23
C ASN A 169 11.71 21.85 6.73
N ARG A 170 12.81 22.01 7.47
CA ARG A 170 12.79 22.20 8.92
C ARG A 170 12.30 23.63 9.20
N PRO A 171 11.09 23.84 9.76
CA PRO A 171 10.83 25.13 10.40
C PRO A 171 11.81 25.26 11.57
N GLN A 172 12.55 26.36 11.61
CA GLN A 172 13.40 26.73 12.74
C GLN A 172 12.56 27.03 13.98
#